data_AF-A0A369GHE7-F1
#
_entry.id   AF-A0A369GHE7-F1
#
_cell.length_a   1.000
_cell.length_b   1.000
_cell.length_c   1.000
_cell.angle_alpha   90.00
_cell.angle_beta   90.00
_cell.angle_gamma   90.00
#
_symmetry.space_group_name_H-M   'P 1'
#
loop_
_entity.id
_entity.type
_entity.pdbx_description
1 polymer ?
#
loop_
_entity_poly.entity_id
_entity_poly.type
_entity_poly.pdbx_seq_one_letter_code
_entity_poly.pdbx_strand_id
1 'polypeptide(L)'
;MPDDEVDHLRVNSDPIDERFFNALSRASRICEECHILLGYENQIIGTELMERTSRNITTAYHKLYTYVQRELSTLNLESPAINPFIRQALRTLAERPSLLQQSLESFVEARERFLTDAFRIALTGGENSSEVNTACKPIDLVAHDPTRHAGDMFAWVHSAAVTELEAVDALFVTRGDDAEGNMEHDWTVEPSHFPINAEIGDLSTKWTLGDVVDRDMAGVSRILRQRIEQIIHSNEEPITAYKLVALITFYGVTLQKLIGEKSNLIGGISNLKSQASRQFRALVRDNIGNRQVDLQVVPPDLGPPAFLQETLSQLETLMKICQSSFTARDGENDCAFILSEAFHPCMSACRSMSTSLNHPLDSIFVINCNFVAEKVLQSFAFSCKEAAALRGEMGSEAEKLITYQANVFRQSSGLEQLIAGQDVLEDNLSREVLQQVSQQLDNFLPSALVDAMEKLDHILDKKLSCHITEAACHQFHSEFELVEAKIDEMDEQTSEHTKSRLRSYFPRTAAEIRVLLS
;
A
#
# COMPACT_ATOMS: atom_id res chain seq x y z
N MET A 1 57.21 22.85 32.50
CA MET A 1 56.79 23.47 31.22
C MET A 1 57.34 24.89 31.18
N PRO A 2 57.77 25.40 30.01
CA PRO A 2 58.07 26.82 29.83
C PRO A 2 56.81 27.67 30.01
N ASP A 3 56.96 28.92 30.47
CA ASP A 3 55.84 29.83 30.73
C ASP A 3 55.02 30.13 29.45
N ASP A 4 55.68 30.20 28.30
CA ASP A 4 55.03 30.39 26.99
C ASP A 4 54.01 29.29 26.63
N GLU A 5 54.27 28.03 27.02
CA GLU A 5 53.32 26.93 26.82
C GLU A 5 52.14 27.01 27.81
N VAL A 6 52.37 27.54 29.01
CA VAL A 6 51.33 27.73 30.03
C VAL A 6 50.39 28.87 29.61
N ASP A 7 50.92 29.93 29.01
CA ASP A 7 50.13 31.05 28.51
C ASP A 7 49.25 30.62 27.31
N HIS A 8 49.79 29.83 26.38
CA HIS A 8 49.01 29.27 25.27
C HIS A 8 47.83 28.37 25.72
N LEU A 9 47.95 27.70 26.88
CA LEU A 9 46.87 26.91 27.47
C LEU A 9 45.82 27.75 28.22
N ARG A 10 46.19 28.91 28.76
CA ARG A 10 45.33 29.72 29.63
C ARG A 10 44.65 30.90 28.93
N VAL A 11 45.31 31.50 27.95
CA VAL A 11 44.87 32.75 27.34
C VAL A 11 43.84 32.45 26.24
N ASN A 12 42.59 32.87 26.47
CA ASN A 12 41.48 32.64 25.54
C ASN A 12 41.60 33.36 24.18
N SER A 13 42.47 34.36 24.06
CA SER A 13 42.71 35.10 22.80
C SER A 13 43.64 34.38 21.83
N ASP A 14 44.43 33.42 22.30
CA ASP A 14 45.38 32.69 21.45
C ASP A 14 44.67 31.60 20.63
N PRO A 15 45.03 31.42 19.35
CA PRO A 15 44.40 30.44 18.47
C PRO A 15 44.63 29.00 18.95
N ILE A 16 43.72 28.10 18.58
CA ILE A 16 43.84 26.66 18.81
C ILE A 16 44.56 26.04 17.61
N ASP A 17 45.88 25.98 17.71
CA ASP A 17 46.78 25.40 16.70
C ASP A 17 47.45 24.12 17.23
N GLU A 18 48.28 23.46 16.41
CA GLU A 18 49.07 22.29 16.82
C GLU A 18 49.88 22.50 18.11
N ARG A 19 50.33 23.74 18.36
CA ARG A 19 51.06 24.12 19.58
C ARG A 19 50.20 23.97 20.84
N PHE A 20 48.91 24.28 20.76
CA PHE A 20 47.98 24.09 21.87
C PHE A 20 47.84 22.61 22.21
N PHE A 21 47.61 21.76 21.19
CA PHE A 21 47.45 20.32 21.38
C PHE A 21 48.73 19.66 21.92
N ASN A 22 49.90 20.07 21.44
CA ASN A 22 51.19 19.60 21.95
C ASN A 22 51.47 20.05 23.39
N ALA A 23 51.09 21.28 23.76
CA ALA A 23 51.20 21.76 25.13
C ALA A 23 50.25 21.01 26.08
N LEU A 24 49.03 20.70 25.63
CA LEU A 24 48.03 19.95 26.38
C LEU A 24 48.48 18.50 26.63
N SER A 25 48.95 17.81 25.60
CA SER A 25 49.46 16.43 25.74
C SER A 25 50.67 16.35 26.67
N ARG A 26 51.57 17.34 26.59
CA ARG A 26 52.70 17.48 27.50
C ARG A 26 52.23 17.72 28.94
N ALA A 27 51.23 18.57 29.16
CA ALA A 27 50.67 18.84 30.48
C ALA A 27 50.03 17.57 31.10
N SER A 28 49.28 16.80 30.30
CA SER A 28 48.70 15.51 30.72
C SER A 28 49.78 14.51 31.11
N ARG A 29 50.83 14.37 30.28
CA ARG A 29 51.97 13.50 30.57
C ARG A 29 52.69 13.89 31.86
N ILE A 30 52.89 15.19 32.11
CA ILE A 30 53.51 15.65 33.37
C ILE A 30 52.62 15.30 34.57
N CYS A 31 51.29 15.39 34.43
CA CYS A 31 50.35 14.99 35.47
C CYS A 31 50.45 13.49 35.78
N GLU A 32 50.56 12.63 34.77
CA GLU A 32 50.76 11.18 34.92
C GLU A 32 52.11 10.84 35.54
N GLU A 33 53.20 11.48 35.09
CA GLU A 33 54.53 11.30 35.66
C GLU A 33 54.59 11.76 37.14
N CYS A 34 53.87 12.82 37.51
CA CYS A 34 53.72 13.25 38.90
C CYS A 34 52.95 12.25 39.75
N HIS A 35 51.95 11.55 39.18
CA HIS A 35 51.22 10.49 39.88
C HIS A 35 52.15 9.32 40.27
N ILE A 36 53.15 9.00 39.43
CA ILE A 36 54.17 7.99 39.72
C ILE A 36 55.12 8.48 40.83
N LEU A 37 55.48 9.76 40.82
CA LEU A 37 56.37 10.37 41.83
C LEU A 37 55.78 10.41 43.25
N LEU A 38 54.45 10.37 43.39
CA LEU A 38 53.77 10.28 44.69
C LEU A 38 54.04 8.96 45.43
N GLY A 39 54.53 7.92 44.73
CA GLY A 39 54.99 6.66 45.31
C GLY A 39 56.38 6.74 45.97
N TYR A 40 57.09 7.87 45.84
CA TYR A 40 58.46 8.08 46.35
C TYR A 40 58.51 9.21 47.43
N GLU A 41 59.70 9.48 47.99
CA GLU A 41 59.91 10.37 49.15
C GLU A 41 59.58 11.87 48.92
N ASN A 42 59.42 12.31 47.67
CA ASN A 42 59.18 13.73 47.32
C ASN A 42 57.69 14.08 47.11
N GLN A 43 56.86 13.78 48.11
CA GLN A 43 55.40 13.90 47.99
C GLN A 43 54.90 15.35 47.85
N ILE A 44 55.50 16.32 48.55
CA ILE A 44 54.99 17.71 48.62
C ILE A 44 55.17 18.45 47.29
N ILE A 45 56.32 18.29 46.63
CA ILE A 45 56.58 18.93 45.33
C ILE A 45 55.75 18.26 44.24
N GLY A 46 55.58 16.93 44.32
CA GLY A 46 54.72 16.18 43.41
C GLY A 46 53.26 16.61 43.49
N THR A 47 52.71 16.79 44.69
CA THR A 47 51.32 17.27 44.86
C THR A 47 51.13 18.70 44.39
N GLU A 48 52.06 19.61 44.70
CA GLU A 48 51.99 21.01 44.25
C GLU A 48 52.09 21.14 42.73
N LEU A 49 52.99 20.38 42.10
CA LEU A 49 53.14 20.37 40.64
C LEU A 49 51.91 19.76 39.96
N MET A 50 51.39 18.66 40.49
CA MET A 50 50.16 18.02 40.01
C MET A 50 48.95 18.95 40.11
N GLU A 51 48.80 19.69 41.21
CA GLU A 51 47.72 20.66 41.36
C GLU A 51 47.82 21.79 40.33
N ARG A 52 49.03 22.33 40.11
CA ARG A 52 49.29 23.38 39.11
C ARG A 52 49.01 22.91 37.69
N THR A 53 49.47 21.71 37.31
CA THR A 53 49.25 21.16 35.96
C THR A 53 47.80 20.76 35.75
N SER A 54 47.12 20.20 36.76
CA SER A 54 45.68 19.89 36.71
C SER A 54 44.82 21.14 36.52
N ARG A 55 45.15 22.25 37.19
CA ARG A 55 44.50 23.56 36.95
C ARG A 55 44.71 24.03 35.51
N ASN A 56 45.93 23.92 34.97
CA ASN A 56 46.22 24.28 33.58
C ASN A 56 45.44 23.42 32.57
N ILE A 57 45.37 22.11 32.80
CA ILE A 57 44.59 21.18 31.98
C ILE A 57 43.11 21.57 32.03
N THR A 58 42.58 21.88 33.21
CA THR A 58 41.17 22.31 33.37
C THR A 58 40.87 23.60 32.60
N THR A 59 41.76 24.61 32.70
CA THR A 59 41.62 25.86 31.93
C THR A 59 41.74 25.62 30.42
N ALA A 60 42.66 24.75 29.99
CA ALA A 60 42.82 24.38 28.60
C ALA A 60 41.57 23.70 28.04
N TYR A 61 40.98 22.76 28.79
CA TYR A 61 39.72 22.12 28.41
C TYR A 61 38.55 23.10 28.34
N HIS A 62 38.48 24.10 29.23
CA HIS A 62 37.48 25.16 29.14
C HIS A 62 37.70 26.04 27.90
N LYS A 63 38.95 26.41 27.58
CA LYS A 63 39.29 27.17 26.37
C LYS A 63 38.91 26.37 25.11
N LEU A 64 39.23 25.08 25.09
CA LEU A 64 38.89 24.16 24.01
C LEU A 64 37.37 24.04 23.85
N TYR A 65 36.63 23.90 24.94
CA TYR A 65 35.17 23.88 24.94
C TYR A 65 34.58 25.16 24.36
N THR A 66 35.01 26.35 24.80
CA THR A 66 34.52 27.62 24.26
C THR A 66 34.81 27.77 22.77
N TYR A 67 35.97 27.32 22.31
CA TYR A 67 36.31 27.28 20.89
C TYR A 67 35.37 26.35 20.12
N VAL A 68 35.22 25.10 20.57
CA VAL A 68 34.33 24.11 19.94
C VAL A 68 32.89 24.64 19.86
N GLN A 69 32.36 25.21 20.94
CA GLN A 69 31.01 25.80 20.94
C GLN A 69 30.86 26.93 19.92
N ARG A 70 31.84 27.84 19.85
CA ARG A 70 31.82 28.95 18.89
C ARG A 70 31.85 28.44 17.47
N GLU A 71 32.80 27.56 17.16
CA GLU A 71 32.96 27.00 15.81
C GLU A 71 31.70 26.24 15.39
N LEU A 72 31.15 25.36 16.24
CA LEU A 72 29.91 24.60 15.97
C LEU A 72 28.69 25.52 15.77
N SER A 73 28.62 26.66 16.48
CA SER A 73 27.53 27.63 16.33
C SER A 73 27.63 28.44 15.03
N THR A 74 28.84 28.65 14.52
CA THR A 74 29.10 29.42 13.29
C THR A 74 29.32 28.54 12.07
N LEU A 75 29.31 27.21 12.24
CA LEU A 75 29.73 26.28 11.22
C LEU A 75 28.70 26.25 10.09
N ASN A 76 29.12 26.73 8.90
CA ASN A 76 28.37 26.45 7.70
C ASN A 76 28.83 25.12 7.11
N LEU A 77 28.05 24.08 7.38
CA LEU A 77 28.26 22.72 6.88
C LEU A 77 28.23 22.62 5.34
N GLU A 78 27.69 23.63 4.66
CA GLU A 78 27.67 23.70 3.18
C GLU A 78 29.02 24.13 2.59
N SER A 79 29.98 24.56 3.42
CA SER A 79 31.31 24.96 2.97
C SER A 79 32.28 23.77 2.96
N PRO A 80 32.99 23.49 1.83
CA PRO A 80 33.87 22.32 1.70
C PRO A 80 35.17 22.39 2.53
N ALA A 81 35.38 23.47 3.27
CA ALA A 81 36.59 23.72 4.06
C ALA A 81 36.28 23.68 5.56
N ILE A 82 35.90 22.50 6.07
CA ILE A 82 35.81 22.28 7.51
C ILE A 82 37.20 22.49 8.11
N ASN A 83 37.32 23.40 9.08
CA ASN A 83 38.57 23.71 9.75
C ASN A 83 39.18 22.42 10.36
N PRO A 84 40.39 21.98 9.96
CA PRO A 84 40.95 20.71 10.44
C PRO A 84 41.10 20.64 11.96
N PHE A 85 41.24 21.79 12.63
CA PHE A 85 41.39 21.88 14.08
C PHE A 85 40.09 21.58 14.85
N ILE A 86 38.89 21.71 14.25
CA ILE A 86 37.64 21.36 14.95
C ILE A 86 37.54 19.86 15.21
N ARG A 87 37.98 19.03 14.25
CA ARG A 87 37.99 17.58 14.39
C ARG A 87 38.95 17.13 15.47
N GLN A 88 40.15 17.70 15.47
CA GLN A 88 41.14 17.42 16.50
C GLN A 88 40.65 17.90 17.87
N ALA A 89 40.01 19.08 17.94
CA ALA A 89 39.42 19.60 19.17
C ALA A 89 38.33 18.67 19.72
N LEU A 90 37.39 18.20 18.90
CA LEU A 90 36.33 17.26 19.29
C LEU A 90 36.91 15.94 19.81
N ARG A 91 37.96 15.39 19.18
CA ARG A 91 38.65 14.19 19.66
C ARG A 91 39.29 14.38 21.03
N THR A 92 40.00 15.49 21.21
CA THR A 92 40.61 15.78 22.52
C THR A 92 39.55 16.07 23.59
N LEU A 93 38.44 16.71 23.24
CA LEU A 93 37.32 16.94 24.16
C LEU A 93 36.63 15.64 24.57
N ALA A 94 36.73 14.57 23.77
CA ALA A 94 36.19 13.25 24.10
C ALA A 94 36.84 12.61 25.34
N GLU A 95 38.04 13.04 25.74
CA GLU A 95 38.64 12.66 27.03
C GLU A 95 37.83 13.15 28.25
N ARG A 96 36.93 14.12 28.05
CA ARG A 96 36.02 14.69 29.05
C ARG A 96 34.57 14.57 28.55
N PRO A 97 33.91 13.42 28.74
CA PRO A 97 32.63 13.12 28.09
C PRO A 97 31.51 14.11 28.42
N SER A 98 31.51 14.70 29.62
CA SER A 98 30.50 15.71 30.01
C SER A 98 30.58 17.00 29.19
N LEU A 99 31.80 17.46 28.84
CA LEU A 99 32.00 18.66 28.03
C LEU A 99 31.69 18.41 26.56
N LEU A 100 32.04 17.22 26.07
CA LEU A 100 31.69 16.79 24.72
C LEU A 100 30.15 16.71 24.57
N GLN A 101 29.45 16.08 25.51
CA GLN A 101 27.99 15.98 25.48
C GLN A 101 27.32 17.36 25.42
N GLN A 102 27.74 18.31 26.27
CA GLN A 102 27.19 19.68 26.25
C GLN A 102 27.45 20.40 24.92
N SER A 103 28.62 20.15 24.30
CA SER A 103 28.96 20.72 22.99
C SER A 103 28.08 20.15 21.88
N LEU A 104 27.85 18.83 21.91
CA LEU A 104 26.98 18.14 20.95
C LEU A 104 25.51 18.55 21.13
N GLU A 105 25.02 18.70 22.35
CA GLU A 105 23.67 19.18 22.62
C GLU A 105 23.46 20.60 22.08
N SER A 106 24.43 21.50 22.28
CA SER A 106 24.39 22.85 21.71
C SER A 106 24.43 22.84 20.18
N PHE A 107 25.19 21.93 19.57
CA PHE A 107 25.23 21.76 18.11
C PHE A 107 23.89 21.30 17.57
N VAL A 108 23.32 20.24 18.16
CA VAL A 108 22.01 19.71 17.78
C VAL A 108 20.94 20.78 17.89
N GLU A 109 20.94 21.57 18.97
CA GLU A 109 19.97 22.64 19.16
C GLU A 109 20.13 23.76 18.11
N ALA A 110 21.34 24.07 17.68
CA ALA A 110 21.59 25.04 16.61
C ALA A 110 21.15 24.50 15.23
N ARG A 111 21.47 23.25 14.93
CA ARG A 111 21.08 22.57 13.67
C ARG A 111 19.57 22.39 13.58
N GLU A 112 18.92 21.95 14.65
CA GLU A 112 17.46 21.82 14.70
C GLU A 112 16.76 23.13 14.35
N ARG A 113 17.19 24.25 14.94
CA ARG A 113 16.64 25.57 14.63
C ARG A 113 16.86 25.94 13.17
N PHE A 114 18.09 25.76 12.66
CA PHE A 114 18.44 26.06 11.28
C PHE A 114 17.60 25.26 10.27
N LEU A 115 17.53 23.94 10.44
CA LEU A 115 16.76 23.05 9.56
C LEU A 115 15.26 23.35 9.64
N THR A 116 14.75 23.67 10.82
CA THR A 116 13.35 24.06 11.01
C THR A 116 13.01 25.35 10.28
N ASP A 117 13.88 26.37 10.36
CA ASP A 117 13.70 27.62 9.63
C ASP A 117 13.86 27.42 8.11
N ALA A 118 14.84 26.63 7.67
CA ALA A 118 15.01 26.26 6.27
C ALA A 118 13.77 25.55 5.72
N PHE A 119 13.18 24.61 6.48
CA PHE A 119 11.96 23.93 6.08
C PHE A 119 10.77 24.89 6.01
N ARG A 120 10.63 25.79 6.99
CA ARG A 120 9.57 26.82 6.98
C ARG A 120 9.69 27.72 5.75
N ILE A 121 10.89 28.17 5.42
CA ILE A 121 11.17 28.97 4.23
C ILE A 121 10.84 28.17 2.95
N ALA A 122 11.16 26.88 2.89
CA ALA A 122 10.80 26.03 1.75
C ALA A 122 9.27 25.88 1.59
N LEU A 123 8.52 25.82 2.70
CA LEU A 123 7.06 25.73 2.71
C LEU A 123 6.39 27.04 2.26
N THR A 124 6.71 28.16 2.91
CA THR A 124 5.99 29.43 2.75
C THR A 124 6.65 30.42 1.80
N GLY A 125 7.90 30.18 1.42
CA GLY A 125 8.75 31.15 0.72
C GLY A 125 9.43 32.11 1.69
N GLY A 126 10.60 32.62 1.29
CA GLY A 126 11.32 33.63 2.06
C GLY A 126 10.71 35.01 1.84
N GLU A 127 10.33 35.69 2.93
CA GLU A 127 9.70 37.03 2.95
C GLU A 127 10.54 38.12 2.23
N ASN A 128 11.82 37.87 1.93
CA ASN A 128 12.78 38.88 1.45
C ASN A 128 13.30 38.68 0.01
N SER A 129 12.70 37.79 -0.80
CA SER A 129 13.23 37.45 -2.14
C SER A 129 12.44 38.05 -3.30
N SER A 130 12.35 39.39 -3.35
CA SER A 130 11.90 40.11 -4.56
C SER A 130 12.95 40.14 -5.65
N GLU A 131 14.21 39.79 -5.38
CA GLU A 131 15.28 39.82 -6.38
C GLU A 131 16.19 38.59 -6.23
N VAL A 132 16.24 37.78 -7.30
CA VAL A 132 17.26 36.77 -7.59
C VAL A 132 17.29 35.54 -6.68
N ASN A 133 16.30 34.63 -6.83
CA ASN A 133 16.52 33.17 -6.85
C ASN A 133 15.29 32.46 -7.42
N THR A 134 15.22 32.36 -8.75
CA THR A 134 14.16 31.68 -9.52
C THR A 134 14.27 30.14 -9.46
N ALA A 135 14.75 29.54 -8.38
CA ALA A 135 15.05 28.10 -8.42
C ALA A 135 13.88 27.19 -7.98
N CYS A 136 13.11 27.54 -6.94
CA CYS A 136 11.94 26.77 -6.55
C CYS A 136 10.85 27.67 -5.97
N LYS A 137 9.65 27.59 -6.54
CA LYS A 137 8.46 28.19 -5.95
C LYS A 137 8.19 27.51 -4.58
N PRO A 138 7.68 28.24 -3.58
CA PRO A 138 7.32 27.67 -2.29
C PRO A 138 6.41 26.44 -2.45
N ILE A 139 6.64 25.42 -1.61
CA ILE A 139 5.91 24.15 -1.70
C ILE A 139 4.40 24.39 -1.58
N ASP A 140 3.98 25.27 -0.65
CA ASP A 140 2.56 25.60 -0.44
C ASP A 140 1.92 26.34 -1.64
N LEU A 141 2.72 27.02 -2.49
CA LEU A 141 2.22 27.75 -3.67
C LEU A 141 2.13 26.89 -4.94
N VAL A 142 2.74 25.70 -4.93
CA VAL A 142 2.73 24.75 -6.07
C VAL A 142 1.74 23.60 -5.84
N ALA A 143 1.34 23.40 -4.59
CA ALA A 143 0.51 22.31 -4.10
C ALA A 143 -0.99 22.53 -4.38
N HIS A 144 -1.44 22.15 -5.58
CA HIS A 144 -2.88 22.00 -5.87
C HIS A 144 -3.40 20.57 -5.66
N ASP A 145 -2.50 19.59 -5.62
CA ASP A 145 -2.82 18.18 -5.39
C ASP A 145 -2.22 17.74 -4.04
N PRO A 146 -3.02 17.17 -3.11
CA PRO A 146 -2.56 16.74 -1.79
C PRO A 146 -1.45 15.69 -1.85
N THR A 147 -1.46 14.79 -2.85
CA THR A 147 -0.41 13.77 -2.98
C THR A 147 0.92 14.37 -3.40
N ARG A 148 0.87 15.35 -4.30
CA ARG A 148 2.06 16.10 -4.70
C ARG A 148 2.59 16.97 -3.56
N HIS A 149 1.70 17.63 -2.82
CA HIS A 149 2.08 18.46 -1.67
C HIS A 149 2.82 17.64 -0.60
N ALA A 150 2.25 16.48 -0.24
CA ALA A 150 2.90 15.53 0.65
C ALA A 150 4.24 15.03 0.07
N GLY A 151 4.27 14.72 -1.23
CA GLY A 151 5.45 14.22 -1.92
C GLY A 151 6.62 15.21 -1.90
N ASP A 152 6.35 16.49 -2.17
CA ASP A 152 7.35 17.55 -2.18
C ASP A 152 7.90 17.81 -0.77
N MET A 153 7.05 17.75 0.26
CA MET A 153 7.50 17.85 1.67
C MET A 153 8.40 16.68 2.05
N PHE A 154 8.02 15.44 1.73
CA PHE A 154 8.86 14.27 2.02
C PHE A 154 10.16 14.27 1.22
N ALA A 155 10.14 14.72 -0.04
CA ALA A 155 11.34 14.85 -0.87
C ALA A 155 12.34 15.84 -0.25
N TRP A 156 11.84 16.98 0.25
CA TRP A 156 12.67 17.95 0.96
C TRP A 156 13.28 17.34 2.21
N VAL A 157 12.47 16.66 3.04
CA VAL A 157 12.92 16.01 4.29
C VAL A 157 13.96 14.95 4.00
N HIS A 158 13.78 14.14 2.96
CA HIS A 158 14.76 13.15 2.52
C HIS A 158 16.06 13.80 2.09
N SER A 159 16.01 14.83 1.23
CA SER A 159 17.21 15.55 0.78
C SER A 159 17.96 16.20 1.96
N ALA A 160 17.23 16.81 2.89
CA ALA A 160 17.78 17.42 4.08
C ALA A 160 18.44 16.38 4.99
N ALA A 161 17.79 15.23 5.22
CA ALA A 161 18.35 14.15 6.02
C ALA A 161 19.64 13.57 5.41
N VAL A 162 19.69 13.40 4.08
CA VAL A 162 20.92 12.94 3.38
C VAL A 162 22.03 13.97 3.54
N THR A 163 21.72 15.25 3.30
CA THR A 163 22.72 16.34 3.42
C THR A 163 23.23 16.46 4.85
N GLU A 164 22.35 16.32 5.85
CA GLU A 164 22.74 16.35 7.26
C GLU A 164 23.61 15.16 7.63
N LEU A 165 23.24 13.96 7.16
CA LEU A 165 24.02 12.76 7.37
C LEU A 165 25.45 12.92 6.83
N GLU A 166 25.59 13.42 5.59
CA GLU A 166 26.90 13.69 4.98
C GLU A 166 27.68 14.78 5.72
N ALA A 167 27.01 15.83 6.18
CA ALA A 167 27.62 16.94 6.91
C ALA A 167 28.14 16.51 8.28
N VAL A 168 27.34 15.74 9.02
CA VAL A 168 27.73 15.20 10.33
C VAL A 168 28.80 14.11 10.14
N ASP A 169 28.72 13.28 9.10
CA ASP A 169 29.78 12.32 8.75
C ASP A 169 31.12 13.03 8.47
N ALA A 170 31.12 14.10 7.67
CA ALA A 170 32.32 14.88 7.36
C ALA A 170 32.96 15.56 8.59
N LEU A 171 32.16 15.88 9.62
CA LEU A 171 32.64 16.43 10.89
C LEU A 171 33.30 15.36 11.77
N PHE A 172 32.76 14.14 11.80
CA PHE A 172 33.19 13.12 12.76
C PHE A 172 34.11 12.04 12.18
N VAL A 173 33.99 11.73 10.89
CA VAL A 173 34.79 10.71 10.20
C VAL A 173 35.95 11.36 9.44
N THR A 174 37.17 11.00 9.82
CA THR A 174 38.34 11.19 8.95
C THR A 174 38.26 10.15 7.85
N ARG A 175 38.03 10.58 6.62
CA ARG A 175 38.57 9.88 5.46
C ARG A 175 40.10 9.89 5.66
N GLY A 176 40.66 8.79 6.18
CA GLY A 176 42.10 8.66 6.44
C GLY A 176 42.88 9.09 5.19
N ASP A 177 44.10 9.61 5.26
CA ASP A 177 45.29 8.96 5.82
C ASP A 177 45.38 7.42 5.68
N ASP A 178 44.46 6.80 4.93
CA ASP A 178 44.62 5.50 4.28
C ASP A 178 44.88 5.75 2.79
N ALA A 179 45.88 6.59 2.51
CA ALA A 179 46.55 6.55 1.22
C ALA A 179 47.43 5.30 1.22
N GLU A 180 46.84 4.15 0.90
CA GLU A 180 47.38 3.05 0.08
C GLU A 180 46.59 1.74 0.32
N GLY A 181 45.62 1.45 -0.54
CA GLY A 181 45.12 0.07 -0.68
C GLY A 181 43.65 -0.11 -1.07
N ASN A 182 43.43 -0.20 -2.38
CA ASN A 182 42.32 -0.88 -3.07
C ASN A 182 40.96 -0.19 -3.25
N MET A 183 40.65 -0.07 -4.53
CA MET A 183 39.32 0.10 -5.13
C MET A 183 38.40 -1.06 -4.74
N GLU A 184 37.17 -0.74 -4.33
CA GLU A 184 35.93 -1.21 -4.95
C GLU A 184 34.77 -0.35 -4.41
N HIS A 185 34.05 0.32 -5.30
CA HIS A 185 32.80 1.03 -4.99
C HIS A 185 31.69 -0.01 -4.86
N ASP A 186 31.27 -0.30 -3.64
CA ASP A 186 29.96 -0.86 -3.37
C ASP A 186 29.27 -0.03 -2.29
N TRP A 187 28.19 0.64 -2.67
CA TRP A 187 27.39 1.48 -1.79
C TRP A 187 26.51 0.60 -0.90
N THR A 188 27.08 0.09 0.18
CA THR A 188 26.32 -0.39 1.33
C THR A 188 26.61 0.55 2.50
N VAL A 189 25.73 1.52 2.70
CA VAL A 189 25.73 2.36 3.91
C VAL A 189 25.28 1.47 5.07
N GLU A 190 26.22 0.71 5.64
CA GLU A 190 26.08 0.29 7.02
C GLU A 190 26.22 1.54 7.92
N PRO A 191 25.46 1.66 9.02
CA PRO A 191 25.64 2.77 9.95
C PRO A 191 27.01 2.61 10.61
N SER A 192 28.02 3.24 10.04
CA SER A 192 29.41 3.18 10.48
C SER A 192 29.50 3.57 11.95
N HIS A 193 29.70 2.57 12.80
CA HIS A 193 30.04 2.77 14.19
C HIS A 193 31.35 3.55 14.26
N PHE A 194 31.38 4.65 15.02
CA PHE A 194 32.59 5.32 15.47
C PHE A 194 33.66 4.27 15.87
N PRO A 195 34.78 4.11 15.15
CA PRO A 195 35.89 3.33 15.64
C PRO A 195 36.77 4.29 16.43
N ILE A 196 36.33 4.65 17.64
CA ILE A 196 37.27 5.17 18.63
C ILE A 196 37.95 3.92 19.18
N ASN A 197 39.15 3.62 18.67
CA ASN A 197 40.06 2.68 19.31
C ASN A 197 40.40 3.22 20.70
N ALA A 198 39.63 2.82 21.70
CA ALA A 198 40.00 2.91 23.09
C ALA A 198 39.32 1.75 23.83
N GLU A 199 40.10 0.70 24.08
CA GLU A 199 39.85 -0.22 25.18
C GLU A 199 39.96 0.57 26.50
N ILE A 200 38.94 1.37 26.84
CA ILE A 200 38.76 1.92 28.17
C ILE A 200 37.26 1.93 28.47
N GLY A 201 36.87 1.05 29.40
CA GLY A 201 35.79 1.24 30.36
C GLY A 201 34.44 1.75 29.84
N ASP A 202 33.51 0.80 29.68
CA ASP A 202 32.10 0.88 30.04
C ASP A 202 31.60 2.29 30.45
N LEU A 203 30.64 2.84 29.68
CA LEU A 203 29.97 4.14 29.85
C LEU A 203 30.49 5.36 29.04
N SER A 204 30.81 5.18 27.74
CA SER A 204 30.83 6.28 26.76
C SER A 204 29.60 6.18 25.85
N THR A 205 28.76 7.21 25.89
CA THR A 205 27.58 7.46 25.06
C THR A 205 27.87 7.26 23.57
N LYS A 206 27.53 6.08 23.02
CA LYS A 206 27.54 5.82 21.57
C LYS A 206 26.38 6.57 20.93
N TRP A 207 26.56 7.85 20.62
CA TRP A 207 25.72 8.51 19.62
C TRP A 207 26.05 7.85 18.29
N THR A 208 25.07 7.26 17.61
CA THR A 208 25.25 6.91 16.20
C THR A 208 25.04 8.18 15.37
N LEU A 209 25.66 8.23 14.19
CA LEU A 209 25.47 9.32 13.24
C LEU A 209 23.97 9.56 12.96
N GLY A 210 23.19 8.48 12.85
CA GLY A 210 21.73 8.54 12.70
C GLY A 210 21.01 9.16 13.90
N ASP A 211 21.46 8.94 15.13
CA ASP A 211 20.84 9.56 16.32
C ASP A 211 21.02 11.08 16.35
N VAL A 212 22.14 11.59 15.82
CA VAL A 212 22.38 13.03 15.71
C VAL A 212 21.44 13.64 14.68
N VAL A 213 21.37 13.03 13.49
CA VAL A 213 20.48 13.47 12.41
C VAL A 213 19.00 13.40 12.82
N ASP A 214 18.57 12.37 13.56
CA ASP A 214 17.19 12.30 14.07
C ASP A 214 16.85 13.48 14.98
N ARG A 215 17.80 13.90 15.82
CA ARG A 215 17.62 15.03 16.73
C ARG A 215 17.68 16.36 16.00
N ASP A 216 18.59 16.51 15.02
CA ASP A 216 18.67 17.70 14.17
C ASP A 216 17.38 17.88 13.36
N MET A 217 16.76 16.78 12.94
CA MET A 217 15.51 16.78 12.19
C MET A 217 14.25 16.86 13.07
N ALA A 218 14.37 16.98 14.41
CA ALA A 218 13.22 16.90 15.32
C ALA A 218 12.17 18.01 15.07
N GLY A 219 12.64 19.25 14.88
CA GLY A 219 11.75 20.38 14.59
C GLY A 219 11.06 20.26 13.22
N VAL A 220 11.79 19.79 12.20
CA VAL A 220 11.26 19.47 10.86
C VAL A 220 10.21 18.36 10.94
N SER A 221 10.50 17.28 11.66
CA SER A 221 9.61 16.13 11.88
C SER A 221 8.27 16.57 12.47
N ARG A 222 8.29 17.49 13.44
CA ARG A 222 7.06 18.03 14.05
C ARG A 222 6.20 18.79 13.03
N ILE A 223 6.81 19.65 12.21
CA ILE A 223 6.09 20.43 11.18
C ILE A 223 5.55 19.50 10.10
N LEU A 224 6.38 18.58 9.60
CA LEU A 224 6.00 17.58 8.61
C LEU A 224 4.78 16.81 9.09
N ARG A 225 4.83 16.29 10.32
CA ARG A 225 3.70 15.56 10.91
C ARG A 225 2.43 16.40 10.93
N GLN A 226 2.47 17.62 11.46
CA GLN A 226 1.27 18.47 11.52
C GLN A 226 0.67 18.74 10.13
N ARG A 227 1.52 19.04 9.14
CA ARG A 227 1.06 19.33 7.76
C ARG A 227 0.49 18.09 7.08
N ILE A 228 1.15 16.94 7.19
CA ILE A 228 0.67 15.68 6.61
C ILE A 228 -0.60 15.21 7.31
N GLU A 229 -0.70 15.32 8.64
CA GLU A 229 -1.93 15.03 9.38
C GLU A 229 -3.08 15.90 8.85
N GLN A 230 -2.86 17.19 8.65
CA GLN A 230 -3.88 18.08 8.09
C GLN A 230 -4.33 17.63 6.69
N ILE A 231 -3.38 17.28 5.80
CA ILE A 231 -3.70 16.78 4.45
C ILE A 231 -4.54 15.50 4.52
N ILE A 232 -4.18 14.56 5.39
CA ILE A 232 -4.92 13.32 5.60
C ILE A 232 -6.36 13.61 6.02
N HIS A 233 -6.56 14.49 7.01
CA HIS A 233 -7.90 14.80 7.53
C HIS A 233 -8.76 15.59 6.54
N SER A 234 -8.16 16.47 5.73
CA SER A 234 -8.90 17.24 4.71
C SER A 234 -9.25 16.44 3.46
N ASN A 235 -8.65 15.26 3.28
CA ASN A 235 -8.88 14.45 2.09
C ASN A 235 -10.17 13.64 2.21
N GLU A 236 -11.07 13.82 1.24
CA GLU A 236 -12.35 13.13 1.13
C GLU A 236 -12.35 12.01 0.07
N GLU A 237 -11.30 11.93 -0.77
CA GLU A 237 -11.25 10.97 -1.89
C GLU A 237 -10.50 9.67 -1.52
N PRO A 238 -11.10 8.48 -1.69
CA PRO A 238 -10.46 7.19 -1.35
C PRO A 238 -9.16 6.90 -2.12
N ILE A 239 -9.13 7.23 -3.42
CA ILE A 239 -7.96 6.99 -4.29
C ILE A 239 -6.77 7.83 -3.81
N THR A 240 -7.03 9.10 -3.54
CA THR A 240 -6.03 10.06 -3.05
C THR A 240 -5.55 9.67 -1.65
N ALA A 241 -6.45 9.20 -0.77
CA ALA A 241 -6.07 8.66 0.55
C ALA A 241 -5.11 7.46 0.43
N TYR A 242 -5.38 6.52 -0.48
CA TYR A 242 -4.51 5.36 -0.65
C TYR A 242 -3.15 5.73 -1.25
N LYS A 243 -3.12 6.68 -2.21
CA LYS A 243 -1.86 7.23 -2.73
C LYS A 243 -1.01 7.85 -1.60
N LEU A 244 -1.62 8.55 -0.66
CA LEU A 244 -0.93 9.07 0.53
C LEU A 244 -0.37 7.94 1.40
N VAL A 245 -1.11 6.86 1.65
CA VAL A 245 -0.61 5.68 2.38
C VAL A 245 0.63 5.09 1.70
N ALA A 246 0.57 4.89 0.38
CA ALA A 246 1.69 4.35 -0.40
C ALA A 246 2.92 5.27 -0.34
N LEU A 247 2.71 6.57 -0.50
CA LEU A 247 3.75 7.60 -0.43
C LEU A 247 4.44 7.66 0.94
N ILE A 248 3.66 7.72 2.02
CA ILE A 248 4.19 7.74 3.40
C ILE A 248 4.97 6.46 3.68
N THR A 249 4.47 5.31 3.20
CA THR A 249 5.15 4.02 3.35
C THR A 249 6.49 3.99 2.61
N PHE A 250 6.53 4.48 1.36
CA PHE A 250 7.74 4.57 0.57
C PHE A 250 8.82 5.42 1.26
N TYR A 251 8.46 6.64 1.70
CA TYR A 251 9.40 7.52 2.39
C TYR A 251 9.78 7.01 3.78
N GLY A 252 8.88 6.33 4.48
CA GLY A 252 9.19 5.65 5.73
C GLY A 252 10.30 4.61 5.57
N VAL A 253 10.20 3.74 4.56
CA VAL A 253 11.24 2.74 4.26
C VAL A 253 12.54 3.41 3.82
N THR A 254 12.46 4.48 3.01
CA THR A 254 13.64 5.17 2.49
C THR A 254 14.41 5.89 3.59
N LEU A 255 13.72 6.65 4.46
CA LEU A 255 14.33 7.35 5.60
C LEU A 255 14.82 6.37 6.68
N GLN A 256 14.15 5.23 6.86
CA GLN A 256 14.58 4.21 7.83
C GLN A 256 15.97 3.66 7.48
N LYS A 257 16.27 3.52 6.18
CA LYS A 257 17.61 3.09 5.73
C LYS A 257 18.71 4.12 6.01
N LEU A 258 18.36 5.40 6.10
CA LEU A 258 19.32 6.49 6.32
C LEU A 258 19.61 6.73 7.80
N ILE A 259 18.57 6.78 8.63
CA ILE A 259 18.67 7.24 10.03
C ILE A 259 18.66 6.05 11.01
N GLY A 260 18.16 4.88 10.58
CA GLY A 260 18.01 3.69 11.41
C GLY A 260 16.61 3.53 12.01
N GLU A 261 16.35 2.34 12.56
CA GLU A 261 15.00 1.89 12.97
C GLU A 261 14.45 2.57 14.22
N LYS A 262 15.32 3.09 15.10
CA LYS A 262 14.95 3.64 16.42
C LYS A 262 15.01 5.16 16.45
N SER A 263 14.38 5.81 15.47
CA SER A 263 14.37 7.27 15.34
C SER A 263 12.96 7.85 15.56
N ASN A 264 12.90 9.03 16.15
CA ASN A 264 11.64 9.73 16.40
C ASN A 264 10.95 10.13 15.09
N LEU A 265 11.73 10.48 14.06
CA LEU A 265 11.21 10.73 12.72
C LEU A 265 10.48 9.51 12.15
N ILE A 266 11.09 8.32 12.22
CA ILE A 266 10.48 7.08 11.71
C ILE A 266 9.26 6.68 12.55
N GLY A 267 9.31 6.85 13.87
CA GLY A 267 8.14 6.69 14.74
C GLY A 267 6.98 7.62 14.34
N GLY A 268 7.29 8.89 14.02
CA GLY A 268 6.32 9.86 13.51
C GLY A 268 5.71 9.44 12.17
N ILE A 269 6.53 9.00 11.22
CA ILE A 269 6.08 8.55 9.89
C ILE A 269 5.22 7.28 10.00
N SER A 270 5.57 6.35 10.89
CA SER A 270 4.77 5.14 11.15
C SER A 270 3.38 5.48 11.72
N ASN A 271 3.32 6.49 12.60
CA ASN A 271 2.04 7.00 13.10
C ASN A 271 1.22 7.67 11.97
N LEU A 272 1.86 8.50 11.13
CA LEU A 272 1.22 9.09 9.95
C LEU A 272 0.65 8.03 9.00
N LYS A 273 1.42 6.96 8.73
CA LYS A 273 0.96 5.81 7.94
C LYS A 273 -0.30 5.21 8.56
N SER A 274 -0.27 4.95 9.87
CA SER A 274 -1.42 4.39 10.59
C SER A 274 -2.65 5.29 10.51
N GLN A 275 -2.49 6.60 10.60
CA GLN A 275 -3.59 7.57 10.45
C GLN A 275 -4.12 7.61 9.01
N ALA A 276 -3.24 7.66 8.01
CA ALA A 276 -3.61 7.64 6.60
C ALA A 276 -4.36 6.35 6.23
N SER A 277 -3.92 5.19 6.71
CA SER A 277 -4.61 3.92 6.51
C SER A 277 -5.99 3.91 7.18
N ARG A 278 -6.14 4.48 8.38
CA ARG A 278 -7.45 4.61 9.04
C ARG A 278 -8.39 5.51 8.26
N GLN A 279 -7.92 6.65 7.79
CA GLN A 279 -8.72 7.58 6.98
C GLN A 279 -9.14 6.93 5.67
N PHE A 280 -8.22 6.30 4.94
CA PHE A 280 -8.53 5.52 3.74
C PHE A 280 -9.65 4.50 4.00
N ARG A 281 -9.51 3.68 5.05
CA ARG A 281 -10.51 2.67 5.41
C ARG A 281 -11.86 3.29 5.77
N ALA A 282 -11.87 4.47 6.39
CA ALA A 282 -13.10 5.20 6.70
C ALA A 282 -13.79 5.72 5.42
N LEU A 283 -13.04 6.34 4.50
CA LEU A 283 -13.57 6.84 3.23
C LEU A 283 -14.10 5.71 2.34
N VAL A 284 -13.44 4.55 2.32
CA VAL A 284 -13.95 3.38 1.60
C VAL A 284 -15.31 2.96 2.14
N ARG A 285 -15.46 2.81 3.46
CA ARG A 285 -16.73 2.45 4.11
C ARG A 285 -17.84 3.47 3.85
N ASP A 286 -17.51 4.76 3.95
CA ASP A 286 -18.47 5.85 3.76
C ASP A 286 -18.98 5.92 2.31
N ASN A 287 -18.09 5.72 1.34
CA ASN A 287 -18.44 5.71 -0.09
C ASN A 287 -19.48 4.63 -0.43
N ILE A 288 -19.40 3.45 0.20
CA ILE A 288 -20.39 2.38 -0.01
C ILE A 288 -21.69 2.73 0.72
N GLY A 289 -21.60 3.21 1.96
CA GLY A 289 -22.76 3.59 2.76
C GLY A 289 -23.64 4.62 2.06
N ASN A 290 -23.01 5.68 1.53
CA ASN A 290 -23.72 6.74 0.83
C ASN A 290 -24.30 6.27 -0.51
N ARG A 291 -23.54 5.50 -1.30
CA ARG A 291 -23.99 5.02 -2.62
C ARG A 291 -25.07 3.94 -2.56
N GLN A 292 -25.08 3.12 -1.52
CA GLN A 292 -26.07 2.05 -1.36
C GLN A 292 -27.46 2.59 -0.98
N VAL A 293 -27.52 3.78 -0.37
CA VAL A 293 -28.79 4.41 0.03
C VAL A 293 -29.50 5.07 -1.15
N ASP A 294 -28.73 5.61 -2.11
CA ASP A 294 -29.30 6.46 -3.17
C ASP A 294 -29.75 5.71 -4.44
N LEU A 295 -29.33 4.46 -4.67
CA LEU A 295 -29.40 3.82 -6.01
C LEU A 295 -30.02 2.41 -6.06
N GLN A 296 -30.94 2.06 -5.16
CA GLN A 296 -31.60 0.73 -5.10
C GLN A 296 -32.71 0.53 -6.14
N VAL A 297 -32.52 0.90 -7.40
CA VAL A 297 -33.48 0.60 -8.47
C VAL A 297 -32.83 -0.32 -9.49
N VAL A 298 -33.47 -1.45 -9.76
CA VAL A 298 -33.05 -2.38 -10.82
C VAL A 298 -33.20 -1.68 -12.17
N PRO A 299 -32.12 -1.57 -12.97
CA PRO A 299 -32.21 -1.03 -14.32
C PRO A 299 -33.18 -1.84 -15.21
N PRO A 300 -33.95 -1.19 -16.09
CA PRO A 300 -34.93 -1.87 -16.94
C PRO A 300 -34.29 -2.81 -17.98
N ASP A 301 -33.01 -2.61 -18.29
CA ASP A 301 -32.22 -3.47 -19.17
C ASP A 301 -31.63 -4.70 -18.45
N LEU A 302 -31.88 -4.85 -17.14
CA LEU A 302 -31.28 -5.87 -16.25
C LEU A 302 -29.75 -5.83 -16.22
N GLY A 303 -29.16 -4.70 -16.61
CA GLY A 303 -27.73 -4.47 -16.53
C GLY A 303 -27.26 -4.22 -15.09
N PRO A 304 -25.93 -4.24 -14.84
CA PRO A 304 -25.38 -3.89 -13.54
C PRO A 304 -25.73 -2.44 -13.19
N PRO A 305 -26.22 -2.17 -11.95
CA PRO A 305 -26.58 -0.82 -11.52
C PRO A 305 -25.41 0.17 -11.62
N ALA A 306 -25.71 1.46 -11.80
CA ALA A 306 -24.70 2.51 -11.90
C ALA A 306 -23.74 2.53 -10.69
N PHE A 307 -24.26 2.35 -9.47
CA PHE A 307 -23.43 2.29 -8.26
C PHE A 307 -22.41 1.15 -8.29
N LEU A 308 -22.78 -0.01 -8.88
CA LEU A 308 -21.89 -1.16 -8.99
C LEU A 308 -20.78 -0.86 -9.99
N GLN A 309 -21.12 -0.29 -11.15
CA GLN A 309 -20.12 0.06 -12.17
C GLN A 309 -19.12 1.09 -11.65
N GLU A 310 -19.60 2.16 -11.00
CA GLU A 310 -18.74 3.18 -10.40
C GLU A 310 -17.84 2.60 -9.31
N THR A 311 -18.40 1.76 -8.43
CA THR A 311 -17.62 1.15 -7.34
C THR A 311 -16.58 0.18 -7.90
N LEU A 312 -16.93 -0.68 -8.85
CA LEU A 312 -15.97 -1.57 -9.51
C LEU A 312 -14.84 -0.80 -10.21
N SER A 313 -15.16 0.32 -10.89
CA SER A 313 -14.14 1.16 -11.52
C SER A 313 -13.16 1.76 -10.51
N GLN A 314 -13.66 2.25 -9.36
CA GLN A 314 -12.83 2.77 -8.29
C GLN A 314 -11.99 1.65 -7.64
N LEU A 315 -12.59 0.50 -7.36
CA LEU A 315 -11.90 -0.67 -6.82
C LEU A 315 -10.77 -1.13 -7.76
N GLU A 316 -11.01 -1.16 -9.07
CA GLU A 316 -10.01 -1.51 -10.06
C GLU A 316 -8.81 -0.54 -10.02
N THR A 317 -9.07 0.78 -9.91
CA THR A 317 -7.99 1.77 -9.77
C THR A 317 -7.20 1.59 -8.48
N LEU A 318 -7.88 1.34 -7.35
CA LEU A 318 -7.23 1.10 -6.06
C LEU A 318 -6.37 -0.17 -6.11
N MET A 319 -6.91 -1.28 -6.63
CA MET A 319 -6.19 -2.56 -6.75
C MET A 319 -4.97 -2.45 -7.66
N LYS A 320 -5.03 -1.67 -8.75
CA LYS A 320 -3.86 -1.35 -9.59
C LYS A 320 -2.79 -0.59 -8.80
N ILE A 321 -3.19 0.40 -8.00
CA ILE A 321 -2.24 1.15 -7.15
C ILE A 321 -1.63 0.23 -6.08
N CYS A 322 -2.42 -0.63 -5.45
CA CYS A 322 -1.93 -1.64 -4.50
C CYS A 322 -0.86 -2.53 -5.12
N GLN A 323 -1.10 -3.07 -6.32
CA GLN A 323 -0.16 -3.95 -7.02
C GLN A 323 1.14 -3.22 -7.40
N SER A 324 1.06 -1.93 -7.75
CA SER A 324 2.23 -1.11 -8.09
C SER A 324 3.04 -0.65 -6.88
N SER A 325 2.44 -0.64 -5.69
CA SER A 325 3.07 -0.11 -4.48
C SER A 325 4.07 -1.12 -3.91
N PHE A 326 5.31 -0.65 -3.65
CA PHE A 326 6.53 -1.43 -3.38
C PHE A 326 6.50 -2.37 -2.15
N THR A 327 5.39 -2.46 -1.40
CA THR A 327 5.27 -3.27 -0.18
C THR A 327 4.22 -4.37 -0.34
N ALA A 328 4.65 -5.53 -0.85
CA ALA A 328 3.77 -6.68 -1.14
C ALA A 328 2.90 -7.12 0.05
N ARG A 329 3.41 -7.05 1.30
CA ARG A 329 2.68 -7.52 2.49
C ARG A 329 1.54 -6.59 2.95
N ASP A 330 1.75 -5.28 2.91
CA ASP A 330 0.71 -4.33 3.32
C ASP A 330 -0.36 -4.18 2.23
N GLY A 331 0.05 -4.30 0.96
CA GLY A 331 -0.86 -4.28 -0.19
C GLY A 331 -1.87 -5.43 -0.17
N GLU A 332 -1.46 -6.65 0.20
CA GLU A 332 -2.36 -7.80 0.30
C GLU A 332 -3.43 -7.61 1.40
N ASN A 333 -3.03 -7.09 2.57
CA ASN A 333 -3.96 -6.83 3.67
C ASN A 333 -4.97 -5.73 3.32
N ASP A 334 -4.52 -4.67 2.65
CA ASP A 334 -5.42 -3.60 2.22
C ASP A 334 -6.32 -4.06 1.07
N CYS A 335 -5.86 -4.92 0.16
CA CYS A 335 -6.72 -5.55 -0.87
C CYS A 335 -7.79 -6.45 -0.24
N ALA A 336 -7.43 -7.25 0.76
CA ALA A 336 -8.38 -8.07 1.50
C ALA A 336 -9.44 -7.20 2.20
N PHE A 337 -9.03 -6.09 2.82
CA PHE A 337 -9.95 -5.11 3.41
C PHE A 337 -10.89 -4.51 2.37
N ILE A 338 -10.37 -4.10 1.21
CA ILE A 338 -11.17 -3.53 0.12
C ILE A 338 -12.22 -4.54 -0.36
N LEU A 339 -11.84 -5.82 -0.50
CA LEU A 339 -12.78 -6.88 -0.87
C LEU A 339 -13.85 -7.09 0.21
N SER A 340 -13.45 -7.15 1.48
CA SER A 340 -14.37 -7.43 2.59
C SER A 340 -15.35 -6.30 2.85
N GLU A 341 -14.85 -5.06 2.85
CA GLU A 341 -15.62 -3.90 3.28
C GLU A 341 -16.30 -3.18 2.13
N ALA A 342 -15.84 -3.30 0.87
CA ALA A 342 -16.44 -2.61 -0.27
C ALA A 342 -17.08 -3.55 -1.28
N PHE A 343 -16.32 -4.52 -1.78
CA PHE A 343 -16.80 -5.40 -2.83
C PHE A 343 -17.97 -6.28 -2.35
N HIS A 344 -17.83 -6.96 -1.21
CA HIS A 344 -18.87 -7.86 -0.71
C HIS A 344 -20.20 -7.15 -0.37
N PRO A 345 -20.23 -5.98 0.31
CA PRO A 345 -21.47 -5.25 0.54
C PRO A 345 -22.15 -4.82 -0.76
N CYS A 346 -21.41 -4.37 -1.78
CA CYS A 346 -21.99 -4.03 -3.08
C CYS A 346 -22.60 -5.25 -3.78
N MET A 347 -21.94 -6.41 -3.75
CA MET A 347 -22.49 -7.64 -4.32
C MET A 347 -23.72 -8.12 -3.54
N SER A 348 -23.69 -8.03 -2.21
CA SER A 348 -24.84 -8.33 -1.35
C SER A 348 -26.03 -7.43 -1.65
N ALA A 349 -25.80 -6.13 -1.87
CA ALA A 349 -26.84 -5.19 -2.29
C ALA A 349 -27.47 -5.60 -3.62
N CYS A 350 -26.67 -6.00 -4.61
CA CYS A 350 -27.18 -6.50 -5.89
C CYS A 350 -28.03 -7.77 -5.71
N ARG A 351 -27.63 -8.70 -4.85
CA ARG A 351 -28.45 -9.88 -4.52
C ARG A 351 -29.76 -9.52 -3.83
N SER A 352 -29.74 -8.53 -2.93
CA SER A 352 -30.98 -8.04 -2.32
C SER A 352 -31.91 -7.40 -3.35
N MET A 353 -31.36 -6.71 -4.36
CA MET A 353 -32.16 -6.15 -5.45
C MET A 353 -32.80 -7.25 -6.31
N SER A 354 -32.09 -8.36 -6.56
CA SER A 354 -32.64 -9.47 -7.36
C SER A 354 -33.84 -10.13 -6.70
N THR A 355 -33.95 -10.16 -5.37
CA THR A 355 -35.11 -10.73 -4.68
C THR A 355 -36.44 -10.00 -4.93
N SER A 356 -36.40 -8.78 -5.47
CA SER A 356 -37.59 -8.02 -5.86
C SER A 356 -38.11 -8.39 -7.26
N LEU A 357 -37.33 -9.16 -8.03
CA LEU A 357 -37.65 -9.57 -9.40
C LEU A 357 -38.26 -10.97 -9.43
N ASN A 358 -39.08 -11.23 -10.45
CA ASN A 358 -39.60 -12.56 -10.73
C ASN A 358 -38.67 -13.32 -11.67
N HIS A 359 -38.60 -14.64 -11.49
CA HIS A 359 -37.87 -15.52 -12.42
C HIS A 359 -38.45 -15.42 -13.84
N PRO A 360 -37.62 -15.24 -14.89
CA PRO A 360 -36.15 -15.41 -14.99
C PRO A 360 -35.31 -14.12 -14.81
N LEU A 361 -35.94 -12.97 -14.59
CA LEU A 361 -35.27 -11.66 -14.60
C LEU A 361 -34.30 -11.52 -13.42
N ASP A 362 -34.60 -12.15 -12.29
CA ASP A 362 -33.74 -12.23 -11.11
C ASP A 362 -32.38 -12.87 -11.43
N SER A 363 -32.40 -14.01 -12.10
CA SER A 363 -31.23 -14.82 -12.45
C SER A 363 -30.40 -14.13 -13.52
N ILE A 364 -31.05 -13.51 -14.52
CA ILE A 364 -30.38 -12.69 -15.54
C ILE A 364 -29.64 -11.51 -14.90
N PHE A 365 -30.29 -10.78 -13.99
CA PHE A 365 -29.68 -9.64 -13.31
C PHE A 365 -28.46 -10.04 -12.46
N VAL A 366 -28.56 -11.15 -11.71
CA VAL A 366 -27.42 -11.68 -10.92
C VAL A 366 -26.27 -12.11 -11.81
N ILE A 367 -26.54 -12.82 -12.92
CA ILE A 367 -25.52 -13.22 -13.89
C ILE A 367 -24.80 -11.99 -14.46
N ASN A 368 -25.55 -10.95 -14.85
CA ASN A 368 -24.97 -9.72 -15.40
C ASN A 368 -24.09 -8.98 -14.39
N CYS A 369 -24.52 -8.87 -13.14
CA CYS A 369 -23.73 -8.26 -12.07
C CYS A 369 -22.46 -9.05 -11.78
N ASN A 370 -22.57 -10.38 -11.66
CA ASN A 370 -21.45 -11.28 -11.39
C ASN A 370 -20.44 -11.29 -12.56
N PHE A 371 -20.91 -11.26 -13.81
CA PHE A 371 -20.05 -11.25 -15.00
C PHE A 371 -19.16 -10.01 -15.04
N VAL A 372 -19.72 -8.82 -14.78
CA VAL A 372 -18.94 -7.57 -14.78
C VAL A 372 -17.96 -7.54 -13.60
N ALA A 373 -18.39 -7.98 -12.42
CA ALA A 373 -17.52 -8.11 -11.25
C ALA A 373 -16.36 -9.09 -11.48
N GLU A 374 -16.64 -10.26 -12.04
CA GLU A 374 -15.65 -11.30 -12.35
C GLU A 374 -14.58 -10.76 -13.30
N LYS A 375 -14.99 -10.06 -14.36
CA LYS A 375 -14.08 -9.51 -15.37
C LYS A 375 -13.08 -8.52 -14.76
N VAL A 376 -13.51 -7.71 -13.78
CA VAL A 376 -12.63 -6.79 -13.06
C VAL A 376 -11.65 -7.57 -12.17
N LEU A 377 -12.13 -8.53 -11.40
CA LEU A 377 -11.31 -9.31 -10.46
C LEU A 377 -10.34 -10.28 -11.15
N GLN A 378 -10.63 -10.75 -12.37
CA GLN A 378 -9.74 -11.66 -13.11
C GLN A 378 -8.38 -11.02 -13.43
N SER A 379 -8.30 -9.69 -13.43
CA SER A 379 -7.07 -8.95 -13.71
C SER A 379 -6.04 -9.02 -12.57
N PHE A 380 -6.41 -9.52 -11.39
CA PHE A 380 -5.55 -9.52 -10.21
C PHE A 380 -5.39 -10.93 -9.61
N ALA A 381 -4.14 -11.31 -9.33
CA ALA A 381 -3.81 -12.66 -8.86
C ALA A 381 -4.39 -13.00 -7.47
N PHE A 382 -4.55 -12.00 -6.60
CA PHE A 382 -5.06 -12.19 -5.23
C PHE A 382 -6.57 -12.41 -5.18
N SER A 383 -7.34 -11.96 -6.18
CA SER A 383 -8.80 -12.09 -6.25
C SER A 383 -9.28 -13.33 -7.00
N CYS A 384 -8.39 -14.29 -7.28
CA CYS A 384 -8.73 -15.53 -7.98
C CYS A 384 -9.81 -16.35 -7.25
N LYS A 385 -9.83 -16.33 -5.91
CA LYS A 385 -10.81 -17.08 -5.11
C LYS A 385 -12.21 -16.48 -5.27
N GLU A 386 -12.29 -15.16 -5.21
CA GLU A 386 -13.52 -14.38 -5.35
C GLU A 386 -14.06 -14.50 -6.77
N ALA A 387 -13.20 -14.39 -7.79
CA ALA A 387 -13.57 -14.60 -9.18
C ALA A 387 -14.10 -16.03 -9.43
N ALA A 388 -13.47 -17.06 -8.84
CA ALA A 388 -13.96 -18.43 -8.93
C ALA A 388 -15.32 -18.62 -8.25
N ALA A 389 -15.55 -17.97 -7.10
CA ALA A 389 -16.84 -17.99 -6.41
C ALA A 389 -17.95 -17.36 -7.26
N LEU A 390 -17.70 -16.18 -7.86
CA LEU A 390 -18.64 -15.53 -8.78
C LEU A 390 -18.99 -16.41 -9.98
N ARG A 391 -17.98 -17.05 -10.58
CA ARG A 391 -18.18 -17.99 -11.69
C ARG A 391 -19.03 -19.20 -11.28
N GLY A 392 -18.83 -19.71 -10.07
CA GLY A 392 -19.65 -20.78 -9.51
C GLY A 392 -21.12 -20.35 -9.31
N GLU A 393 -21.34 -19.15 -8.79
CA GLU A 393 -22.69 -18.59 -8.66
C GLU A 393 -23.36 -18.35 -10.03
N MET A 394 -22.63 -17.81 -11.01
CA MET A 394 -23.13 -17.67 -12.38
C MET A 394 -23.54 -19.02 -12.99
N GLY A 395 -22.78 -20.09 -12.74
CA GLY A 395 -23.12 -21.44 -13.18
C GLY A 395 -24.43 -21.94 -12.55
N SER A 396 -24.60 -21.76 -11.23
CA SER A 396 -25.82 -22.14 -10.52
C SER A 396 -27.06 -21.39 -11.03
N GLU A 397 -26.95 -20.07 -11.27
CA GLU A 397 -28.07 -19.29 -11.86
C GLU A 397 -28.33 -19.69 -13.32
N ALA A 398 -27.29 -20.03 -14.09
CA ALA A 398 -27.45 -20.54 -15.45
C ALA A 398 -28.20 -21.89 -15.47
N GLU A 399 -27.94 -22.79 -14.52
CA GLU A 399 -28.68 -24.06 -14.39
C GLU A 399 -30.18 -23.85 -14.11
N LYS A 400 -30.54 -22.83 -13.30
CA LYS A 400 -31.94 -22.45 -13.08
C LYS A 400 -32.59 -21.93 -14.36
N LEU A 401 -31.87 -21.11 -15.13
CA LEU A 401 -32.33 -20.61 -16.43
C LEU A 401 -32.51 -21.74 -17.45
N ILE A 402 -31.59 -22.73 -17.49
CA ILE A 402 -31.72 -23.93 -18.32
C ILE A 402 -33.01 -24.67 -17.97
N THR A 403 -33.25 -24.91 -16.67
CA THR A 403 -34.45 -25.61 -16.19
C THR A 403 -35.73 -24.85 -16.54
N TYR A 404 -35.73 -23.52 -16.36
CA TYR A 404 -36.86 -22.68 -16.74
C TYR A 404 -37.13 -22.70 -18.24
N GLN A 405 -36.08 -22.57 -19.06
CA GLN A 405 -36.20 -22.58 -20.51
C GLN A 405 -36.69 -23.95 -21.01
N ALA A 406 -36.21 -25.06 -20.44
CA ALA A 406 -36.70 -26.40 -20.72
C ALA A 406 -38.18 -26.57 -20.30
N ASN A 407 -38.61 -25.98 -19.19
CA ASN A 407 -40.02 -25.98 -18.76
C ASN A 407 -40.90 -25.16 -19.72
N VAL A 408 -40.42 -24.01 -20.19
CA VAL A 408 -41.11 -23.21 -21.22
C VAL A 408 -41.25 -24.01 -22.52
N PHE A 409 -40.22 -24.75 -22.93
CA PHE A 409 -40.28 -25.64 -24.08
C PHE A 409 -41.30 -26.77 -23.88
N ARG A 410 -41.33 -27.43 -22.73
CA ARG A 410 -42.35 -28.43 -22.37
C ARG A 410 -43.78 -27.90 -22.43
N GLN A 411 -44.02 -26.71 -21.86
CA GLN A 411 -45.33 -26.07 -21.85
C GLN A 411 -45.78 -25.63 -23.24
N SER A 412 -44.88 -24.98 -24.00
CA SER A 412 -45.19 -24.41 -25.30
C SER A 412 -45.38 -25.48 -26.39
N SER A 413 -44.69 -26.62 -26.25
CA SER A 413 -44.84 -27.78 -27.15
C SER A 413 -46.05 -28.68 -26.83
N GLY A 414 -46.69 -28.51 -25.67
CA GLY A 414 -47.74 -29.40 -25.18
C GLY A 414 -47.25 -30.74 -24.60
N LEU A 415 -45.94 -31.00 -24.62
CA LEU A 415 -45.34 -32.24 -24.10
C LEU A 415 -45.53 -32.42 -22.59
N GLU A 416 -45.77 -31.33 -21.85
CA GLU A 416 -46.08 -31.39 -20.42
C GLU A 416 -47.26 -32.34 -20.13
N GLN A 417 -48.28 -32.39 -21.00
CA GLN A 417 -49.44 -33.26 -20.81
C GLN A 417 -49.08 -34.75 -20.94
N LEU A 418 -48.12 -35.07 -21.81
CA LEU A 418 -47.64 -36.44 -22.04
C LEU A 418 -46.66 -36.89 -20.95
N ILE A 419 -45.88 -35.95 -20.40
CA ILE A 419 -44.89 -36.22 -19.36
C ILE A 419 -45.53 -36.27 -17.97
N ALA A 420 -46.42 -35.33 -17.63
CA ALA A 420 -47.13 -35.31 -16.34
C ALA A 420 -48.16 -36.44 -16.21
N GLY A 421 -48.67 -36.95 -17.34
CA GLY A 421 -49.55 -38.10 -17.40
C GLY A 421 -48.87 -39.44 -17.10
N GLN A 422 -47.56 -39.46 -16.78
CA GLN A 422 -46.75 -40.69 -16.65
C GLN A 422 -47.32 -41.77 -15.71
N ASP A 423 -48.09 -41.40 -14.69
CA ASP A 423 -48.73 -42.35 -13.75
C ASP A 423 -50.14 -42.82 -14.19
N VAL A 424 -50.71 -42.25 -15.26
CA VAL A 424 -52.09 -42.52 -15.74
C VAL A 424 -52.11 -43.18 -17.13
N LEU A 425 -50.93 -43.48 -17.69
CA LEU A 425 -50.74 -43.98 -19.06
C LEU A 425 -51.24 -45.42 -19.32
N GLU A 426 -51.68 -46.15 -18.30
CA GLU A 426 -52.04 -47.56 -18.50
C GLU A 426 -53.36 -47.78 -19.27
N ASP A 427 -54.30 -46.83 -19.32
CA ASP A 427 -55.63 -47.17 -19.87
C ASP A 427 -56.25 -46.27 -20.96
N ASN A 428 -55.90 -44.98 -21.14
CA ASN A 428 -56.50 -44.18 -22.24
C ASN A 428 -55.66 -42.95 -22.64
N LEU A 429 -54.61 -43.15 -23.45
CA LEU A 429 -54.12 -42.08 -24.33
C LEU A 429 -55.18 -41.83 -25.41
N SER A 430 -56.08 -40.87 -25.19
CA SER A 430 -57.05 -40.45 -26.19
C SER A 430 -56.30 -39.97 -27.44
N ARG A 431 -56.57 -40.58 -28.60
CA ARG A 431 -55.95 -40.20 -29.90
C ARG A 431 -56.05 -38.70 -30.20
N GLU A 432 -57.11 -38.08 -29.68
CA GLU A 432 -57.38 -36.65 -29.75
C GLU A 432 -56.30 -35.82 -29.03
N VAL A 433 -55.77 -36.29 -27.89
CA VAL A 433 -54.70 -35.62 -27.12
C VAL A 433 -53.38 -35.69 -27.88
N LEU A 434 -53.03 -36.86 -28.44
CA LEU A 434 -51.81 -37.01 -29.26
C LEU A 434 -51.85 -36.12 -30.51
N GLN A 435 -53.00 -36.03 -31.18
CA GLN A 435 -53.15 -35.17 -32.35
C GLN A 435 -53.08 -33.67 -31.99
N GLN A 436 -53.64 -33.27 -30.84
CA GLN A 436 -53.54 -31.91 -30.32
C GLN A 436 -52.09 -31.54 -29.96
N VAL A 437 -51.38 -32.42 -29.26
CA VAL A 437 -49.97 -32.20 -28.88
C VAL A 437 -49.08 -32.17 -30.13
N SER A 438 -49.31 -33.05 -31.12
CA SER A 438 -48.57 -33.00 -32.40
C SER A 438 -48.76 -31.65 -33.11
N GLN A 439 -49.99 -31.13 -33.14
CA GLN A 439 -50.26 -29.85 -33.79
C GLN A 439 -49.66 -28.66 -33.03
N GLN A 440 -49.66 -28.71 -31.69
CA GLN A 440 -49.00 -27.70 -30.86
C GLN A 440 -47.48 -27.72 -31.04
N LEU A 441 -46.88 -28.91 -31.07
CA LEU A 441 -45.46 -29.10 -31.33
C LEU A 441 -45.05 -28.54 -32.70
N ASP A 442 -45.81 -28.83 -33.77
CA ASP A 442 -45.52 -28.30 -35.11
C ASP A 442 -45.64 -26.78 -35.19
N ASN A 443 -46.53 -26.16 -34.42
CA ASN A 443 -46.65 -24.70 -34.35
C ASN A 443 -45.51 -24.05 -33.54
N PHE A 444 -44.96 -24.76 -32.55
CA PHE A 444 -43.92 -24.28 -31.66
C PHE A 444 -42.51 -24.33 -32.30
N LEU A 445 -42.16 -25.44 -32.96
CA LEU A 445 -40.80 -25.68 -33.48
C LEU A 445 -40.22 -24.53 -34.35
N PRO A 446 -40.99 -23.86 -35.24
CA PRO A 446 -40.43 -22.81 -36.10
C PRO A 446 -39.98 -21.55 -35.35
N SER A 447 -40.60 -21.19 -34.22
CA SER A 447 -40.27 -19.99 -33.44
C SER A 447 -39.52 -20.29 -32.14
N ALA A 448 -39.46 -21.56 -31.71
CA ALA A 448 -38.92 -22.00 -30.43
C ALA A 448 -37.55 -21.39 -30.06
N LEU A 449 -36.58 -21.43 -30.97
CA LEU A 449 -35.23 -20.90 -30.71
C LEU A 449 -35.21 -19.37 -30.65
N VAL A 450 -35.95 -18.71 -31.53
CA VAL A 450 -36.01 -17.25 -31.59
C VAL A 450 -36.66 -16.69 -30.33
N ASP A 451 -37.79 -17.27 -29.92
CA ASP A 451 -38.52 -16.89 -28.71
C ASP A 451 -37.71 -17.18 -27.43
N ALA A 452 -36.89 -18.24 -27.44
CA ALA A 452 -35.97 -18.57 -26.35
C ALA A 452 -34.85 -17.55 -26.20
N MET A 453 -34.21 -17.20 -27.32
CA MET A 453 -33.12 -16.24 -27.34
C MET A 453 -33.62 -14.83 -26.99
N GLU A 454 -34.82 -14.44 -27.42
CA GLU A 454 -35.42 -13.15 -27.08
C GLU A 454 -35.66 -13.01 -25.58
N LYS A 455 -36.14 -14.06 -24.91
CA LYS A 455 -36.33 -14.07 -23.44
C LYS A 455 -35.02 -13.95 -22.65
N LEU A 456 -33.90 -14.34 -23.25
CA LEU A 456 -32.56 -14.27 -22.66
C LEU A 456 -31.70 -13.15 -23.26
N ASP A 457 -32.29 -12.22 -24.02
CA ASP A 457 -31.52 -11.20 -24.75
C ASP A 457 -30.79 -10.23 -23.80
N HIS A 458 -31.35 -10.02 -22.61
CA HIS A 458 -30.77 -9.17 -21.57
C HIS A 458 -29.49 -9.74 -20.94
N ILE A 459 -29.09 -10.99 -21.21
CA ILE A 459 -27.81 -11.53 -20.74
C ILE A 459 -26.66 -10.85 -21.49
N LEU A 460 -25.72 -10.27 -20.74
CA LEU A 460 -24.55 -9.58 -21.28
C LEU A 460 -23.56 -10.54 -21.96
N ASP A 461 -23.35 -11.73 -21.38
CA ASP A 461 -22.54 -12.77 -22.00
C ASP A 461 -23.36 -13.55 -23.03
N LYS A 462 -23.23 -13.15 -24.30
CA LYS A 462 -23.93 -13.81 -25.42
C LYS A 462 -23.50 -15.26 -25.61
N LYS A 463 -22.29 -15.67 -25.20
CA LYS A 463 -21.87 -17.08 -25.26
C LYS A 463 -22.62 -17.91 -24.24
N LEU A 464 -22.80 -17.37 -23.04
CA LEU A 464 -23.58 -18.01 -21.98
C LEU A 464 -25.06 -18.13 -22.36
N SER A 465 -25.65 -17.10 -22.98
CA SER A 465 -27.03 -17.14 -23.47
C SER A 465 -27.24 -18.25 -24.53
N CYS A 466 -26.30 -18.38 -25.47
CA CYS A 466 -26.31 -19.46 -26.47
C CYS A 466 -26.21 -20.83 -25.79
N HIS A 467 -25.26 -20.98 -24.87
CA HIS A 467 -25.06 -22.22 -24.13
C HIS A 467 -26.29 -22.64 -23.30
N ILE A 468 -26.95 -21.70 -22.63
CA ILE A 468 -28.18 -21.97 -21.87
C ILE A 468 -29.28 -22.48 -22.80
N THR A 469 -29.43 -21.86 -23.97
CA THR A 469 -30.44 -22.24 -24.96
C THR A 469 -30.15 -23.63 -25.53
N GLU A 470 -28.92 -23.90 -25.94
CA GLU A 470 -28.47 -25.21 -26.42
C GLU A 470 -28.67 -26.32 -25.36
N ALA A 471 -28.29 -26.05 -24.11
CA ALA A 471 -28.45 -27.00 -23.02
C ALA A 471 -29.94 -27.28 -22.72
N ALA A 472 -30.80 -26.27 -22.76
CA ALA A 472 -32.24 -26.43 -22.61
C ALA A 472 -32.85 -27.23 -23.78
N CYS A 473 -32.39 -27.00 -25.01
CA CYS A 473 -32.78 -27.79 -26.18
C CYS A 473 -32.33 -29.26 -26.05
N HIS A 474 -31.13 -29.52 -25.55
CA HIS A 474 -30.66 -30.87 -25.28
C HIS A 474 -31.49 -31.59 -24.21
N GLN A 475 -31.86 -30.89 -23.14
CA GLN A 475 -32.74 -31.44 -22.11
C GLN A 475 -34.13 -31.75 -22.69
N PHE A 476 -34.71 -30.81 -23.43
CA PHE A 476 -35.99 -30.99 -24.11
C PHE A 476 -35.97 -32.17 -25.10
N HIS A 477 -34.90 -32.30 -25.87
CA HIS A 477 -34.71 -33.39 -26.81
C HIS A 477 -34.65 -34.75 -26.09
N SER A 478 -33.93 -34.85 -24.98
CA SER A 478 -33.85 -36.06 -24.16
C SER A 478 -35.22 -36.46 -23.59
N GLU A 479 -36.01 -35.47 -23.18
CA GLU A 479 -37.39 -35.69 -22.71
C GLU A 479 -38.32 -36.15 -23.84
N PHE A 480 -38.14 -35.61 -25.04
CA PHE A 480 -38.88 -36.05 -26.22
C PHE A 480 -38.52 -37.49 -26.63
N GLU A 481 -37.24 -37.87 -26.60
CA GLU A 481 -36.79 -39.24 -26.88
C GLU A 481 -37.48 -40.27 -25.97
N LEU A 482 -37.68 -39.94 -24.70
CA LEU A 482 -38.44 -40.79 -23.77
C LEU A 482 -39.91 -40.92 -24.15
N VAL A 483 -40.53 -39.86 -24.66
CA VAL A 483 -41.92 -39.89 -25.14
C VAL A 483 -42.02 -40.74 -26.42
N GLU A 484 -41.10 -40.57 -27.36
CA GLU A 484 -41.05 -41.37 -28.60
C GLU A 484 -40.85 -42.86 -28.29
N ALA A 485 -39.91 -43.20 -27.40
CA ALA A 485 -39.67 -44.59 -27.00
C ALA A 485 -40.90 -45.26 -26.37
N LYS A 486 -41.67 -44.52 -25.56
CA LYS A 486 -42.92 -45.02 -24.97
C LYS A 486 -44.02 -45.22 -26.00
N ILE A 487 -44.15 -44.30 -26.97
CA ILE A 487 -45.13 -44.46 -28.06
C ILE A 487 -44.80 -45.71 -28.88
N ASP A 488 -43.52 -45.94 -29.17
CA ASP A 488 -43.06 -47.13 -29.88
C ASP A 488 -43.30 -48.41 -29.06
N GLU A 489 -43.05 -48.41 -27.75
CA GLU A 489 -43.36 -49.56 -26.86
C GLU A 489 -44.87 -49.88 -26.82
N MET A 490 -45.73 -48.86 -26.75
CA MET A 490 -47.19 -49.02 -26.78
C MET A 490 -47.69 -49.55 -28.13
N ASP A 491 -47.07 -49.11 -29.24
CA ASP A 491 -47.40 -49.60 -30.58
C ASP A 491 -46.95 -51.06 -30.80
N GLU A 492 -45.84 -51.50 -30.17
CA GLU A 492 -45.40 -52.90 -30.18
C GLU A 492 -46.32 -53.82 -29.36
N GLN A 493 -46.82 -53.35 -28.22
CA GLN A 493 -47.75 -54.11 -27.38
C GLN A 493 -49.16 -54.21 -28.00
N THR A 494 -49.56 -53.26 -28.85
CA THR A 494 -50.86 -53.25 -29.53
C THR A 494 -50.88 -54.21 -30.73
N SER A 495 -50.97 -55.51 -30.46
CA SER A 495 -50.94 -56.59 -31.47
C SER A 495 -52.25 -56.79 -32.26
N GLU A 496 -53.28 -55.95 -32.07
CA GLU A 496 -54.56 -56.07 -32.78
C GLU A 496 -54.59 -55.23 -34.07
N HIS A 497 -54.62 -55.91 -35.22
CA HIS A 497 -54.68 -55.35 -36.59
C HIS A 497 -55.87 -54.39 -36.91
N THR A 498 -56.71 -54.05 -35.94
CA THR A 498 -57.90 -53.20 -36.10
C THR A 498 -57.76 -51.78 -35.52
N LYS A 499 -56.69 -51.49 -34.75
CA LYS A 499 -56.41 -50.14 -34.22
C LYS A 499 -55.28 -49.49 -35.03
N SER A 500 -55.51 -48.27 -35.51
CA SER A 500 -54.48 -47.41 -36.11
C SER A 500 -53.34 -47.17 -35.11
N ARG A 501 -52.09 -47.41 -35.54
CA ARG A 501 -50.87 -47.17 -34.74
C ARG A 501 -50.83 -45.75 -34.18
N LEU A 502 -50.44 -45.57 -32.93
CA LEU A 502 -50.31 -44.28 -32.26
C LEU A 502 -49.35 -43.35 -33.01
N ARG A 503 -48.32 -43.92 -33.65
CA ARG A 503 -47.37 -43.21 -34.54
C ARG A 503 -48.02 -42.51 -35.75
N SER A 504 -49.24 -42.89 -36.16
CA SER A 504 -49.95 -42.13 -37.21
C SER A 504 -50.51 -40.80 -36.73
N TYR A 505 -50.68 -40.62 -35.42
CA TYR A 505 -51.19 -39.38 -34.80
C TYR A 505 -50.07 -38.50 -34.22
N PHE A 506 -48.84 -39.03 -34.16
CA PHE A 506 -47.65 -38.32 -33.68
C PHE A 506 -46.43 -38.69 -34.56
N PRO A 507 -46.31 -38.07 -35.75
CA PRO A 507 -45.36 -38.52 -36.78
C PRO A 507 -43.92 -38.02 -36.59
N ARG A 508 -43.70 -36.98 -35.77
CA ARG A 508 -42.38 -36.36 -35.58
C ARG A 508 -41.44 -37.30 -34.82
N THR A 509 -40.21 -37.41 -35.31
CA THR A 509 -39.15 -38.21 -34.68
C THR A 509 -38.17 -37.32 -33.92
N ALA A 510 -37.48 -37.87 -32.91
CA ALA A 510 -36.48 -37.13 -32.17
C ALA A 510 -35.35 -36.61 -33.08
N ALA A 511 -35.01 -37.37 -34.13
CA ALA A 511 -34.03 -36.97 -35.14
C ALA A 511 -34.44 -35.69 -35.90
N GLU A 512 -35.73 -35.54 -36.24
CA GLU A 512 -36.24 -34.32 -36.89
C GLU A 512 -36.20 -33.12 -35.94
N ILE A 513 -36.60 -33.31 -34.68
CA ILE A 513 -36.58 -32.24 -33.67
C ILE A 513 -35.15 -31.77 -33.40
N ARG A 514 -34.18 -32.70 -33.38
CA ARG A 514 -32.77 -32.36 -33.22
C ARG A 514 -32.24 -31.49 -34.36
N VAL A 515 -32.66 -31.74 -35.59
CA VAL A 515 -32.26 -30.92 -36.76
C VAL A 515 -32.94 -29.56 -36.75
N LEU A 516 -34.17 -29.47 -36.22
CA LEU A 516 -34.92 -28.21 -36.14
C LEU A 516 -34.46 -27.31 -34.98
N LEU A 517 -33.84 -27.88 -33.94
CA LEU A 517 -33.37 -27.17 -32.75
C LEU A 517 -31.83 -27.08 -32.67
N SER A 518 -31.11 -27.38 -33.74
CA SER A 518 -29.63 -27.32 -33.82
C SER A 518 -29.09 -26.01 -34.38
#